data_AF-A0A1N6Z2V2-F1
#
_entry.id   AF-A0A1N6Z2V2-F1
#
_cell.length_a   1.000
_cell.length_b   1.000
_cell.length_c   1.000
_cell.angle_alpha   90.00
_cell.angle_beta   90.00
_cell.angle_gamma   90.00
#
_symmetry.space_group_name_H-M   'P 1'
#
loop_
_entity.id
_entity.type
_entity.pdbx_description
1 polymer ?
#
loop_
_entity_poly.entity_id
_entity_poly.type
_entity_poly.pdbx_seq_one_letter_code
_entity_poly.pdbx_strand_id
1 'polypeptide(L)'
;MTVPVRYYCPHCGAIATLERDANLADKSVTADPLDGWEYANAYDDFEDADGVQIVCGGLELGFDSRQQQESEIPARTSETDEDGCGELYYLNFVKFEDGEELDPHVPLRPEDAPNFDFRT
;
A
#
# COMPACT_ATOMS: atom_id res chain seq x y z
N MET A 1 -4.68 12.49 15.79
CA MET A 1 -4.28 11.46 16.79
C MET A 1 -3.91 10.22 16.00
N THR A 2 -2.63 9.86 15.98
CA THR A 2 -2.16 8.73 15.19
C THR A 2 -2.36 7.40 15.90
N VAL A 3 -2.67 6.36 15.13
CA VAL A 3 -2.82 4.97 15.57
C VAL A 3 -1.91 4.08 14.73
N PRO A 4 -1.18 3.15 15.36
CA PRO A 4 -0.37 2.18 14.63
C PRO A 4 -1.27 1.10 14.02
N VAL A 5 -1.22 0.97 12.69
CA VAL A 5 -1.98 -0.03 11.93
C VAL A 5 -1.02 -0.90 11.12
N ARG A 6 -1.35 -2.19 11.00
CA ARG A 6 -0.50 -3.19 10.35
C ARG A 6 -1.09 -3.57 9.00
N TYR A 7 -0.25 -3.52 7.97
CA TYR A 7 -0.62 -3.86 6.59
C TYR A 7 0.25 -5.00 6.07
N TYR A 8 -0.34 -5.83 5.22
CA TYR A 8 0.36 -6.93 4.57
C TYR A 8 0.84 -6.50 3.19
N CYS A 9 2.10 -6.80 2.89
CA CYS A 9 2.64 -6.61 1.56
C CYS A 9 1.98 -7.60 0.58
N PRO A 10 1.39 -7.15 -0.53
CA PRO A 10 0.76 -8.03 -1.52
C PRO A 10 1.77 -8.91 -2.29
N HIS A 11 3.06 -8.58 -2.25
CA HIS A 11 4.12 -9.33 -2.95
C HIS A 11 4.65 -10.52 -2.17
N CYS A 12 4.88 -10.36 -0.86
CA CYS A 12 5.52 -11.39 -0.03
C CYS A 12 4.81 -11.68 1.29
N GLY A 13 3.75 -10.95 1.63
CA GLY A 13 3.00 -11.15 2.88
C GLY A 13 3.68 -10.57 4.14
N ALA A 14 4.83 -9.92 4.01
CA ALA A 14 5.50 -9.25 5.12
C ALA A 14 4.57 -8.18 5.73
N ILE A 15 4.68 -7.98 7.04
CA ILE A 15 3.86 -7.02 7.79
C ILE A 15 4.65 -5.73 7.93
N ALA A 16 4.00 -4.60 7.65
CA ALA A 16 4.54 -3.30 7.99
C ALA A 16 3.58 -2.53 8.88
N THR A 17 4.15 -1.82 9.86
CA THR A 17 3.41 -0.96 10.78
C THR A 17 3.50 0.49 10.33
N LEU A 18 2.35 1.14 10.13
CA LEU A 18 2.25 2.55 9.76
C LEU A 18 1.50 3.32 10.85
N GLU A 19 2.04 4.47 11.26
CA GLU A 19 1.36 5.40 12.16
C GLU A 19 0.51 6.36 11.33
N ARG A 20 -0.82 6.25 11.41
CA ARG A 20 -1.75 7.08 10.62
C ARG A 20 -2.80 7.75 11.49
N ASP A 21 -3.41 8.83 11.03
CA ASP A 21 -4.51 9.45 11.77
C ASP A 21 -5.73 8.51 11.87
N ALA A 22 -6.38 8.52 13.04
CA ALA A 22 -7.54 7.68 13.31
C ALA A 22 -8.78 8.05 12.47
N ASN A 23 -8.85 9.25 11.89
CA ASN A 23 -9.95 9.67 11.03
C ASN A 23 -9.85 9.13 9.59
N LEU A 24 -8.65 8.68 9.17
CA LEU A 24 -8.48 8.06 7.85
C LEU A 24 -9.11 6.67 7.86
N ALA A 25 -9.86 6.33 6.82
CA ALA A 25 -10.44 5.00 6.65
C ALA A 25 -9.67 4.23 5.57
N ASP A 26 -9.25 3.00 5.88
CA ASP A 26 -8.55 2.15 4.93
C ASP A 26 -9.54 1.59 3.91
N LYS A 27 -9.23 1.71 2.62
CA LYS A 27 -10.02 1.09 1.54
C LYS A 27 -9.43 -0.25 1.11
N SER A 28 -8.17 -0.24 0.69
CA SER A 28 -7.50 -1.44 0.18
C SER A 28 -5.98 -1.27 0.18
N VAL A 29 -5.26 -2.40 0.12
CA VAL A 29 -3.82 -2.43 -0.13
C VAL A 29 -3.59 -3.05 -1.51
N THR A 30 -2.84 -2.36 -2.37
CA THR A 30 -2.59 -2.78 -3.76
C THR A 30 -1.09 -2.80 -4.07
N ALA A 31 -0.68 -3.66 -5.01
CA ALA A 31 0.69 -3.69 -5.51
C ALA A 31 0.98 -2.49 -6.43
N ASP A 32 -0.02 -2.09 -7.21
CA ASP A 32 0.05 -0.98 -8.17
C ASP A 32 -0.79 0.22 -7.69
N PRO A 33 -0.45 1.45 -8.11
CA PRO A 33 -1.23 2.64 -7.79
C PRO A 33 -2.57 2.63 -8.54
N LEU A 34 -3.60 3.14 -7.90
CA LEU A 34 -4.94 3.31 -8.45
C LEU A 34 -5.03 4.60 -9.28
N ASP A 35 -5.77 4.54 -10.38
CA ASP A 35 -5.97 5.67 -11.28
C ASP A 35 -6.82 6.76 -10.60
N GLY A 36 -6.26 7.98 -10.47
CA GLY A 36 -6.93 9.12 -9.82
C GLY A 36 -6.69 9.26 -8.31
N TRP A 37 -5.79 8.45 -7.73
CA TRP A 37 -5.35 8.56 -6.34
C TRP A 37 -4.00 9.28 -6.25
N GLU A 38 -3.89 10.24 -5.33
CA GLU A 38 -2.62 10.87 -4.98
C GLU A 38 -1.95 10.12 -3.82
N TYR A 39 -0.68 9.75 -3.99
CA TYR A 39 0.09 8.98 -3.00
C TYR A 39 1.20 9.83 -2.39
N ALA A 40 1.20 9.90 -1.06
CA ALA A 40 2.29 10.47 -0.29
C ALA A 40 3.21 9.37 0.26
N ASN A 41 4.42 9.76 0.66
CA ASN A 41 5.38 8.81 1.24
C ASN A 41 5.01 8.48 2.69
N ALA A 42 5.18 7.21 3.09
CA ALA A 42 4.92 6.77 4.47
C ALA A 42 5.71 7.52 5.57
N TYR A 43 6.82 8.18 5.22
CA TYR A 43 7.62 8.99 6.16
C TYR A 43 7.29 10.49 6.11
N ASP A 44 6.40 10.92 5.22
CA ASP A 44 5.99 12.32 5.06
C ASP A 44 4.55 12.53 5.56
N ASP A 45 4.04 13.76 5.47
CA ASP A 45 2.66 14.05 5.80
C ASP A 45 1.74 13.55 4.69
N PHE A 46 0.86 12.62 5.02
CA PHE A 46 -0.05 11.98 4.08
C PHE A 46 -1.51 12.14 4.47
N GLU A 47 -1.83 13.05 5.39
CA GLU A 47 -3.20 13.25 5.90
C GLU A 47 -4.12 13.86 4.84
N ASP A 48 -3.57 14.63 3.90
CA ASP A 48 -4.28 15.22 2.75
C ASP A 48 -4.24 14.33 1.50
N ALA A 49 -3.45 13.25 1.53
CA ALA A 49 -3.28 12.35 0.40
C ALA A 49 -4.37 11.28 0.34
N ASP A 50 -4.69 10.81 -0.87
CA ASP A 50 -5.66 9.72 -1.08
C ASP A 50 -5.07 8.34 -0.72
N GLY A 51 -3.74 8.23 -0.59
CA GLY A 51 -3.06 7.01 -0.23
C GLY A 51 -1.59 7.21 0.17
N VAL A 52 -0.96 6.11 0.56
CA VAL A 52 0.43 6.08 1.01
C VAL A 52 1.21 5.06 0.19
N GLN A 53 2.35 5.47 -0.35
CA GLN A 53 3.34 4.55 -0.94
C GLN A 53 4.28 4.04 0.15
N ILE A 54 4.44 2.72 0.21
CA ILE A 54 5.19 2.02 1.25
C ILE A 54 6.22 1.10 0.58
N VAL A 55 7.47 1.13 1.08
CA VAL A 55 8.50 0.17 0.67
C VAL A 55 8.48 -1.02 1.64
N CYS A 56 8.26 -2.21 1.10
CA CYS A 56 8.29 -3.44 1.90
C CYS A 56 9.67 -3.67 2.52
N GLY A 57 9.72 -3.83 3.85
CA GLY A 57 10.97 -4.03 4.60
C GLY A 57 11.69 -2.74 5.02
N GLY A 58 11.22 -1.56 4.58
CA GLY A 58 11.83 -0.28 4.95
C GLY A 58 11.27 0.35 6.23
N LEU A 59 10.04 -0.02 6.66
CA LEU A 59 9.36 0.68 7.75
C LEU A 59 9.85 0.29 9.17
N GLU A 60 10.26 -0.96 9.38
CA GLU A 60 10.70 -1.43 10.72
C GLU A 60 12.21 -1.29 10.95
N LEU A 61 12.97 -1.05 9.88
CA LEU A 61 14.39 -0.73 9.93
C LEU A 61 14.53 0.72 9.51
N GLY A 62 14.63 1.65 10.46
CA GLY A 62 14.83 3.08 10.21
C GLY A 62 16.02 3.36 9.29
N PHE A 63 15.80 3.25 7.97
CA PHE A 63 16.82 3.32 6.95
C PHE A 63 17.06 4.80 6.63
N ASP A 64 17.80 5.47 7.53
CA ASP A 64 18.38 6.78 7.27
C ASP A 64 19.21 6.65 5.98
N SER A 65 18.73 7.26 4.90
CA SER A 65 19.24 7.08 3.53
C SER A 65 20.67 7.63 3.32
N ARG A 66 21.45 7.83 4.39
CA ARG A 66 22.85 8.31 4.39
C ARG A 66 23.90 7.21 4.35
N GLN A 67 23.55 5.91 4.42
CA GLN A 67 24.55 4.82 4.32
C GLN A 67 24.71 4.25 2.90
N GLN A 68 24.63 5.10 1.87
CA GLN A 68 25.27 4.82 0.58
C GLN A 68 26.80 4.81 0.76
N GLN A 69 27.35 3.71 1.28
CA GLN A 69 28.76 3.40 1.08
C GLN A 69 28.86 1.97 0.57
N GLU A 70 28.88 1.89 -0.76
CA GLU A 70 29.59 0.87 -1.56
C GLU A 70 29.78 -0.46 -0.84
N SER A 71 28.80 -1.35 -0.97
CA SER A 71 28.95 -2.74 -0.57
C SER A 71 28.51 -3.59 -1.75
N GLU A 72 29.46 -4.26 -2.40
CA GLU A 72 29.29 -5.17 -3.53
C GLU A 72 28.51 -6.45 -3.12
N ILE A 73 27.27 -6.31 -2.65
CA ILE A 73 26.46 -7.44 -2.20
C ILE A 73 25.66 -7.98 -3.40
N PRO A 74 25.83 -9.25 -3.79
CA PRO A 74 25.11 -9.83 -4.91
C PRO A 74 23.62 -9.88 -4.60
N ALA A 75 22.83 -9.58 -5.63
CA ALA A 75 21.38 -9.71 -5.63
C ALA A 75 20.92 -11.08 -5.10
N ARG A 76 19.87 -11.05 -4.27
CA ARG A 76 19.03 -12.16 -3.81
C ARG A 76 19.71 -13.27 -3.00
N THR A 77 19.39 -13.28 -1.71
CA THR A 77 19.07 -14.52 -0.97
C THR A 77 17.69 -14.35 -0.35
N SER A 78 16.68 -14.94 -1.00
CA SER A 78 15.37 -15.19 -0.39
C SER A 78 15.59 -16.21 0.72
N GLU A 79 15.23 -15.91 1.97
CA GLU A 79 14.83 -16.84 3.05
C GLU A 79 14.87 -16.15 4.42
N THR A 80 14.12 -15.06 4.57
CA THR A 80 13.51 -14.73 5.87
C THR A 80 12.26 -13.92 5.56
N ASP A 81 11.07 -14.47 5.80
CA ASP A 81 9.78 -13.75 5.72
C ASP A 81 9.70 -12.53 6.68
N GLU A 82 10.79 -12.24 7.39
CA GLU A 82 10.97 -11.16 8.36
C GLU A 82 11.67 -9.92 7.75
N ASP A 83 12.45 -10.07 6.67
CA ASP A 83 13.08 -8.97 5.92
C ASP A 83 12.30 -8.76 4.62
N GLY A 84 11.49 -7.70 4.53
CA GLY A 84 10.59 -7.47 3.40
C GLY A 84 11.24 -7.53 2.01
N CYS A 85 10.41 -7.74 0.97
CA CYS A 85 10.88 -7.95 -0.41
C CYS A 85 11.51 -6.72 -1.11
N GLY A 86 11.50 -5.54 -0.49
CA GLY A 86 12.01 -4.29 -1.06
C GLY A 86 11.10 -3.66 -2.14
N GLU A 87 10.00 -4.32 -2.50
CA GLU A 87 9.05 -3.80 -3.48
C GLU A 87 8.16 -2.70 -2.88
N LEU A 88 7.76 -1.77 -3.74
CA LEU A 88 6.77 -0.75 -3.43
C LEU A 88 5.37 -1.34 -3.46
N TYR A 89 4.53 -0.92 -2.52
CA TYR A 89 3.11 -1.18 -2.53
C TYR A 89 2.35 0.03 -1.98
N TYR A 90 1.05 0.05 -2.22
CA TYR A 90 0.22 1.23 -2.01
C TYR A 90 -0.92 0.92 -1.05
N LEU A 91 -1.06 1.74 -0.02
CA LEU A 91 -2.23 1.79 0.85
C LEU A 91 -3.18 2.85 0.31
N ASN A 92 -4.43 2.49 0.07
CA ASN A 92 -5.46 3.38 -0.45
C ASN A 92 -6.44 3.73 0.66
N PHE A 93 -6.70 5.02 0.86
CA PHE A 93 -7.74 5.49 1.76
C PHE A 93 -9.09 5.61 1.04
N VAL A 94 -10.15 5.62 1.84
CA VAL A 94 -11.50 5.90 1.37
C VAL A 94 -11.58 7.39 1.03
N LYS A 95 -11.86 7.68 -0.23
CA LYS A 95 -12.07 9.03 -0.74
C LYS A 95 -13.56 9.32 -0.83
N PHE A 96 -13.97 10.52 -0.45
CA PHE A 96 -15.36 10.97 -0.58
C PHE A 96 -15.43 12.18 -1.52
N GLU A 97 -16.32 12.12 -2.51
CA GLU A 97 -16.64 13.26 -3.39
C GLU A 97 -18.15 13.47 -3.39
N ASP A 98 -18.61 14.70 -3.13
CA ASP A 98 -20.03 15.04 -2.98
C ASP A 98 -20.81 14.18 -1.95
N GLY A 99 -20.11 13.60 -0.97
CA GLY A 99 -20.69 12.70 0.03
C GLY A 99 -20.89 11.26 -0.44
N GLU A 100 -20.45 10.92 -1.65
CA GLU A 100 -20.37 9.54 -2.16
C GLU A 100 -18.95 9.00 -1.97
N GLU A 101 -18.83 7.76 -1.49
CA GLU A 101 -17.55 7.06 -1.44
C GLU A 101 -17.08 6.76 -2.87
N LEU A 102 -15.93 7.29 -3.25
CA LEU A 102 -15.34 6.99 -4.55
C LEU A 102 -14.80 5.57 -4.55
N ASP A 103 -15.32 4.78 -5.49
CA ASP A 103 -14.74 3.50 -5.84
C ASP A 103 -13.65 3.73 -6.89
N PRO A 104 -12.43 3.22 -6.69
CA PRO A 104 -11.41 3.23 -7.71
C PRO A 104 -11.95 2.43 -8.88
N HIS A 105 -12.29 3.17 -9.93
CA HIS A 105 -12.88 2.64 -11.14
C HIS A 105 -11.83 1.70 -11.76
N VAL A 106 -11.81 0.43 -11.34
CA VAL A 106 -11.35 -0.66 -12.19
C VAL A 106 -12.50 -0.84 -13.15
N PRO A 107 -12.44 -0.34 -14.40
CA PRO A 107 -13.49 -0.62 -15.35
C PRO A 107 -13.54 -2.15 -15.49
N LEU A 108 -14.53 -2.77 -14.87
CA LEU A 108 -14.91 -4.13 -15.23
C LEU A 108 -15.22 -4.05 -16.71
N ARG A 109 -14.36 -4.66 -17.52
CA ARG A 109 -14.69 -4.79 -18.94
C ARG A 109 -16.01 -5.55 -18.97
N PRO A 110 -16.92 -5.21 -19.89
CA PRO A 110 -18.19 -5.91 -19.99
C PRO A 110 -18.04 -7.44 -20.20
N GLU A 111 -16.86 -7.91 -20.61
CA GLU A 111 -16.48 -9.33 -20.70
C GLU A 111 -16.13 -9.99 -19.34
N ASP A 112 -15.75 -9.23 -18.32
CA ASP A 112 -15.38 -9.69 -16.97
C ASP A 112 -16.56 -9.61 -15.97
N ALA A 113 -17.71 -9.10 -16.41
CA ALA A 113 -18.91 -9.05 -15.58
C ALA A 113 -19.37 -10.49 -15.26
N PRO A 114 -19.34 -10.91 -13.97
CA PRO A 114 -19.81 -12.24 -13.61
C PRO A 114 -21.28 -12.41 -14.01
N ASN A 115 -21.54 -13.35 -14.91
CA ASN A 115 -22.90 -13.73 -15.26
C ASN A 115 -23.48 -14.57 -14.12
N PHE A 116 -24.17 -13.90 -13.20
CA PHE A 116 -24.86 -14.53 -12.09
C PHE A 116 -26.16 -15.21 -12.59
N ASP A 117 -26.04 -16.33 -13.29
CA ASP A 117 -27.17 -17.20 -13.65
C ASP A 117 -27.52 -18.10 -12.45
N PHE A 118 -28.20 -17.54 -11.45
CA PHE A 118 -28.78 -18.31 -10.36
C PHE A 118 -29.98 -19.12 -10.88
N ARG A 119 -29.72 -20.27 -11.50
CA ARG A 119 -30.78 -21.23 -11.86
C ARG A 119 -31.40 -21.79 -10.57
N THR A 120 -32.65 -21.41 -10.35
CA THR A 120 -33.56 -21.94 -9.31
C THR A 120 -34.01 -23.37 -9.63
#